data_AF-A0A502FJH1-F1
#
_entry.id   AF-A0A502FJH1-F1
#
_cell.length_a   1.000
_cell.length_b   1.000
_cell.length_c   1.000
_cell.angle_alpha   90.00
_cell.angle_beta   90.00
_cell.angle_gamma   90.00
#
_symmetry.space_group_name_H-M   'P 1'
#
loop_
_entity.id
_entity.type
_entity.pdbx_description
1 polymer ?
#
loop_
_entity_poly.entity_id
_entity_poly.type
_entity_poly.pdbx_seq_one_letter_code
_entity_poly.pdbx_strand_id
1 'polypeptide(L)'
;MRRSLLLLLLALPAAAARAQAPPVFPGPGTLLRLSESAQVTRAPDEVSATLRAEAREATPAAAQAAVNRAMAAALEAARAAPGVTASTGAYGTWRQEDPARWVASQALNLRAASPAALLELVGALQSRGLALGGIAHGLSRDALRAARQEASGLALDALRRRADAVAADLGMRVERIAEVNLEATDLAMPRPALATMARAAPAPVAQAEDIVVSASAQAAVVLAPN
;
A
#
# COMPACT_ATOMS: atom_id res chain seq x y z
N MET A 1 65.39 22.86 27.37
CA MET A 1 65.71 21.50 26.89
C MET A 1 64.51 20.94 26.16
N ARG A 2 64.77 20.32 25.00
CA ARG A 2 63.89 19.98 23.87
C ARG A 2 62.57 19.27 24.24
N ARG A 3 61.43 19.74 23.70
CA ARG A 3 60.18 18.97 23.62
C ARG A 3 59.94 18.60 22.16
N SER A 4 60.28 17.37 21.80
CA SER A 4 60.05 16.79 20.48
C SER A 4 58.57 16.40 20.33
N LEU A 5 57.86 16.99 19.37
CA LEU A 5 56.56 16.52 18.91
C LEU A 5 56.78 15.38 17.90
N LEU A 6 56.41 14.16 18.27
CA LEU A 6 56.28 13.02 17.37
C LEU A 6 54.83 12.99 16.86
N LEU A 7 54.64 13.34 15.58
CA LEU A 7 53.39 13.16 14.85
C LEU A 7 53.30 11.70 14.39
N LEU A 8 52.39 10.95 15.01
CA LEU A 8 52.04 9.58 14.65
C LEU A 8 51.05 9.62 13.48
N LEU A 9 51.49 9.25 12.27
CA LEU A 9 50.59 9.04 11.13
C LEU A 9 49.79 7.75 11.33
N LEU A 10 48.48 7.88 11.57
CA LEU A 10 47.53 6.76 11.47
C LEU A 10 47.31 6.41 10.00
N ALA A 11 47.72 5.22 9.58
CA ALA A 11 47.33 4.63 8.31
C ALA A 11 45.89 4.09 8.41
N LEU A 12 44.95 4.68 7.65
CA LEU A 12 43.61 4.10 7.46
C LEU A 12 43.69 2.94 6.46
N PRO A 13 43.14 1.75 6.76
CA PRO A 13 43.01 0.69 5.78
C PRO A 13 41.88 1.04 4.80
N ALA A 14 42.23 1.14 3.51
CA ALA A 14 41.24 1.26 2.44
C ALA A 14 40.46 -0.05 2.35
N ALA A 15 39.20 -0.04 2.79
CA ALA A 15 38.26 -1.11 2.52
C ALA A 15 37.98 -1.16 1.01
N ALA A 16 38.60 -2.11 0.31
CA ALA A 16 38.26 -2.40 -1.07
C ALA A 16 36.82 -2.92 -1.12
N ALA A 17 35.88 -2.05 -1.48
CA ALA A 17 34.53 -2.45 -1.83
C ALA A 17 34.60 -3.38 -3.04
N ARG A 18 34.40 -4.69 -2.81
CA ARG A 18 34.23 -5.66 -3.88
C ARG A 18 32.94 -5.34 -4.62
N ALA A 19 33.04 -4.67 -5.77
CA ALA A 19 31.95 -4.59 -6.72
C ALA A 19 31.56 -6.01 -7.12
N GLN A 20 30.36 -6.45 -6.73
CA GLN A 20 29.79 -7.70 -7.21
C GLN A 20 29.48 -7.50 -8.69
N ALA A 21 30.24 -8.17 -9.56
CA ALA A 21 29.96 -8.18 -10.99
C ALA A 21 28.55 -8.78 -11.21
N PRO A 22 27.74 -8.24 -12.15
CA PRO A 22 26.45 -8.83 -12.47
C PRO A 22 26.65 -10.31 -12.84
N PRO A 23 25.74 -11.22 -12.46
CA PRO A 23 25.84 -12.63 -12.82
C PRO A 23 25.91 -12.75 -14.34
N VAL A 24 27.10 -13.09 -14.85
CA VAL A 24 27.32 -13.44 -16.25
C VAL A 24 26.72 -14.82 -16.45
N PHE A 25 25.73 -14.95 -17.33
CA PHE A 25 25.10 -16.22 -17.65
C PHE A 25 26.16 -17.16 -18.26
N PRO A 26 26.45 -18.32 -17.62
CA PRO A 26 27.58 -19.17 -18.02
C PRO A 26 27.22 -20.21 -19.10
N GLY A 27 26.04 -20.12 -19.73
CA GLY A 27 25.59 -21.05 -20.77
C GLY A 27 25.72 -20.47 -22.19
N PRO A 28 25.69 -21.32 -23.24
CA PRO A 28 25.59 -20.85 -24.62
C PRO A 28 24.26 -20.11 -24.87
N GLY A 29 24.28 -19.02 -25.64
CA GLY A 29 23.10 -18.24 -26.02
C GLY A 29 23.20 -16.74 -25.69
N THR A 30 22.20 -15.97 -26.12
CA THR A 30 22.06 -14.53 -25.81
C THR A 30 21.05 -14.35 -24.69
N LEU A 31 21.45 -13.69 -23.60
CA LEU A 31 20.53 -13.39 -22.50
C LEU A 31 19.82 -12.05 -22.73
N LEU A 32 18.52 -12.09 -22.97
CA LEU A 32 17.65 -10.92 -23.05
C LEU A 32 17.03 -10.63 -21.67
N ARG A 33 17.27 -9.45 -21.11
CA ARG A 33 16.59 -8.97 -19.91
C ARG A 33 15.55 -7.94 -20.29
N LEU A 34 14.31 -8.12 -19.85
CA LEU A 34 13.20 -7.23 -20.16
C LEU A 34 12.30 -7.02 -18.94
N SER A 35 11.58 -5.91 -18.94
CA SER A 35 10.59 -5.53 -17.94
C SER A 35 9.38 -4.96 -18.65
N GLU A 36 8.19 -5.43 -18.29
CA GLU A 36 6.92 -4.93 -18.80
C GLU A 36 5.95 -4.69 -17.65
N SER A 37 4.99 -3.79 -17.87
CA SER A 37 3.95 -3.49 -16.89
C SER A 37 2.58 -3.44 -17.55
N ALA A 38 1.56 -3.79 -16.78
CA ALA A 38 0.18 -3.69 -17.20
C ALA A 38 -0.68 -3.11 -16.09
N GLN A 39 -1.81 -2.54 -16.49
CA GLN A 39 -2.75 -1.86 -15.61
C GLN A 39 -4.17 -2.36 -15.88
N VAL A 40 -4.94 -2.48 -14.81
CA VAL A 40 -6.37 -2.80 -14.82
C VAL A 40 -7.11 -1.70 -14.09
N THR A 41 -8.18 -1.20 -14.69
CA THR A 41 -9.02 -0.14 -14.14
C THR A 41 -10.34 -0.73 -13.67
N ARG A 42 -10.77 -0.41 -12.44
CA ARG A 42 -12.02 -0.89 -11.85
C ARG A 42 -12.74 0.24 -11.13
N ALA A 43 -14.06 0.29 -11.26
CA ALA A 43 -14.88 1.11 -10.40
C ALA A 43 -14.79 0.59 -8.95
N PRO A 44 -14.80 1.48 -7.94
CA PRO A 44 -14.82 1.07 -6.54
C PRO A 44 -16.13 0.35 -6.19
N ASP A 45 -16.01 -0.72 -5.41
CA ASP A 45 -17.12 -1.57 -4.94
C ASP A 45 -17.23 -1.61 -3.41
N GLU A 46 -16.35 -0.91 -2.69
CA GLU A 46 -16.35 -0.82 -1.23
C GLU A 46 -16.17 0.63 -0.77
N VAL A 47 -16.91 1.02 0.26
CA VAL A 47 -16.67 2.23 1.04
C VAL A 47 -16.11 1.86 2.40
N SER A 48 -15.17 2.65 2.90
CA SER A 48 -14.57 2.49 4.22
C SER A 48 -14.58 3.78 5.01
N ALA A 49 -14.69 3.67 6.32
CA ALA A 49 -14.55 4.80 7.25
C ALA A 49 -13.64 4.41 8.40
N THR A 50 -12.78 5.35 8.81
CA THR A 50 -11.93 5.20 9.99
C THR A 50 -12.41 6.16 11.05
N LEU A 51 -12.79 5.64 12.21
CA LEU A 51 -13.12 6.41 13.40
C LEU A 51 -12.10 6.15 14.50
N ARG A 52 -12.10 7.00 15.52
CA ARG A 52 -11.24 6.87 16.70
C ARG A 52 -12.06 7.07 17.96
N ALA A 53 -11.96 6.10 18.87
CA ALA A 53 -12.35 6.30 20.26
C ALA A 53 -11.14 6.82 21.03
N GLU A 54 -11.32 7.85 21.84
CA GLU A 54 -10.27 8.39 22.71
C GLU A 54 -10.85 8.72 24.08
N ALA A 55 -10.13 8.38 25.13
CA ALA A 55 -10.50 8.67 26.50
C ALA A 55 -9.32 9.29 27.23
N ARG A 56 -9.61 10.20 28.16
CA ARG A 56 -8.62 10.93 28.94
C ARG A 56 -8.97 10.81 30.41
N GLU A 57 -8.08 10.22 31.18
CA GLU A 57 -8.33 9.85 32.58
C GLU A 57 -7.10 10.10 33.45
N ALA A 58 -7.28 10.06 34.77
CA ALA A 58 -6.20 10.28 35.74
C ALA A 58 -5.16 9.14 35.76
N THR A 59 -5.54 7.93 35.35
CA THR A 59 -4.66 6.75 35.35
C THR A 59 -4.70 6.03 34.00
N PRO A 60 -3.62 5.31 33.61
CA PRO A 60 -3.61 4.58 32.35
C PRO A 60 -4.68 3.49 32.31
N ALA A 61 -4.91 2.81 33.44
CA ALA A 61 -5.93 1.78 33.55
C ALA A 61 -7.35 2.34 33.35
N ALA A 62 -7.65 3.50 33.92
CA ALA A 62 -8.95 4.16 33.71
C ALA A 62 -9.13 4.58 32.25
N ALA A 63 -8.09 5.17 31.63
CA ALA A 63 -8.14 5.59 30.22
C ALA A 63 -8.40 4.39 29.29
N GLN A 64 -7.67 3.30 29.50
CA GLN A 64 -7.85 2.05 28.76
C GLN A 64 -9.25 1.46 28.96
N ALA A 65 -9.74 1.39 30.20
CA ALA A 65 -11.09 0.89 30.49
C ALA A 65 -12.17 1.74 29.81
N ALA A 66 -12.01 3.06 29.79
CA ALA A 66 -12.93 3.98 29.11
C ALA A 66 -12.92 3.77 27.58
N VAL A 67 -11.75 3.72 26.94
CA VAL A 67 -11.65 3.45 25.50
C VAL A 67 -12.22 2.08 25.15
N ASN A 68 -11.92 1.05 25.93
CA ASN A 68 -12.39 -0.31 25.65
C ASN A 68 -13.93 -0.40 25.76
N ARG A 69 -14.55 0.29 26.73
CA ARG A 69 -16.01 0.39 26.82
C ARG A 69 -16.62 1.09 25.62
N ALA A 70 -16.04 2.23 25.21
CA ALA A 70 -16.49 2.94 24.02
C ALA A 70 -16.35 2.08 22.74
N MET A 71 -15.23 1.38 22.59
CA MET A 71 -14.99 0.49 21.45
C MET A 71 -15.93 -0.71 21.45
N ALA A 72 -16.18 -1.33 22.59
CA ALA A 72 -17.14 -2.43 22.71
C ALA A 72 -18.55 -1.98 22.26
N ALA A 73 -19.02 -0.82 22.75
CA ALA A 73 -20.31 -0.26 22.34
C ALA A 73 -20.36 0.08 20.84
N ALA A 74 -19.24 0.54 20.26
CA ALA A 74 -19.14 0.81 18.84
C ALA A 74 -19.16 -0.47 17.98
N LEU A 75 -18.48 -1.53 18.42
CA LEU A 75 -18.50 -2.84 17.76
C LEU A 75 -19.89 -3.48 17.84
N GLU A 76 -20.61 -3.36 18.96
CA GLU A 76 -22.00 -3.82 19.05
C GLU A 76 -22.92 -3.08 18.07
N ALA A 77 -22.80 -1.75 17.99
CA ALA A 77 -23.56 -0.97 17.01
C ALA A 77 -23.24 -1.37 15.56
N ALA A 78 -21.96 -1.64 15.27
CA ALA A 78 -21.56 -2.09 13.94
C ALA A 78 -22.07 -3.49 13.60
N ARG A 79 -22.12 -4.43 14.56
CA ARG A 79 -22.71 -5.77 14.35
C ARG A 79 -24.22 -5.70 14.08
N ALA A 80 -24.90 -4.71 14.65
CA ALA A 80 -26.32 -4.47 14.40
C ALA A 80 -26.60 -3.80 13.04
N ALA A 81 -25.60 -3.24 12.37
CA ALA A 81 -25.75 -2.57 11.08
C ALA A 81 -25.57 -3.58 9.92
N PRO A 82 -26.64 -3.88 9.15
CA PRO A 82 -26.55 -4.85 8.06
C PRO A 82 -25.58 -4.41 6.96
N GLY A 83 -24.74 -5.33 6.48
CA GLY A 83 -23.80 -5.07 5.39
C GLY A 83 -22.58 -4.22 5.78
N VAL A 84 -22.42 -3.89 7.07
CA VAL A 84 -21.20 -3.24 7.58
C VAL A 84 -20.32 -4.25 8.28
N THR A 85 -19.04 -4.25 7.95
CA THR A 85 -18.01 -5.02 8.66
C THR A 85 -17.15 -4.06 9.47
N ALA A 86 -16.82 -4.46 10.71
CA ALA A 86 -15.99 -3.68 11.61
C ALA A 86 -14.71 -4.42 11.97
N SER A 87 -13.62 -3.67 12.12
CA SER A 87 -12.34 -4.16 12.64
C SER A 87 -11.67 -3.06 13.43
N THR A 88 -10.93 -3.40 14.48
CA THR A 88 -10.13 -2.43 15.22
C THR A 88 -8.77 -2.24 14.57
N GLY A 89 -8.18 -1.05 14.76
CA GLY A 89 -6.84 -0.71 14.27
C GLY A 89 -5.88 -0.36 15.41
N ALA A 90 -5.00 0.59 15.13
CA ALA A 90 -3.98 1.06 16.07
C ALA A 90 -4.59 1.38 17.44
N TYR A 91 -3.92 0.88 18.48
CA TYR A 91 -4.25 1.11 19.88
C TYR A 91 -3.04 1.72 20.58
N GLY A 92 -3.25 2.74 21.40
CA GLY A 92 -2.18 3.36 22.16
C GLY A 92 -2.67 3.89 23.50
N THR A 93 -1.76 3.97 24.46
CA THR A 93 -1.98 4.66 25.73
C THR A 93 -0.71 5.44 26.07
N TRP A 94 -0.85 6.73 26.30
CA TRP A 94 0.28 7.63 26.56
C TRP A 94 -0.10 8.71 27.57
N ARG A 95 0.90 9.31 28.18
CA ARG A 95 0.74 10.44 29.09
C ARG A 95 0.80 11.74 28.28
N GLN A 96 -0.14 12.64 28.53
CA GLN A 96 -0.15 14.00 28.02
C GLN A 96 0.13 14.94 29.19
N GLU A 97 1.15 15.78 29.06
CA GLU A 97 1.40 16.89 30.00
C GLU A 97 0.53 18.10 29.58
N ASP A 98 0.08 18.88 30.58
CA ASP A 98 -0.75 20.08 30.46
C ASP A 98 -2.19 19.91 29.91
N PRO A 99 -3.18 19.61 30.79
CA PRO A 99 -3.02 19.09 32.15
C PRO A 99 -2.58 17.62 32.12
N ALA A 100 -1.79 17.22 33.12
CA ALA A 100 -1.30 15.86 33.26
C ALA A 100 -2.45 14.84 33.28
N ARG A 101 -2.54 14.02 32.22
CA ARG A 101 -3.57 12.99 32.05
C ARG A 101 -3.06 11.82 31.23
N TRP A 102 -3.66 10.66 31.43
CA TRP A 102 -3.47 9.51 30.56
C TRP A 102 -4.50 9.53 29.46
N VAL A 103 -4.03 9.37 28.23
CA VAL A 103 -4.86 9.27 27.03
C VAL A 103 -4.76 7.85 26.52
N ALA A 104 -5.90 7.21 26.32
CA ALA A 104 -6.00 5.97 25.56
C ALA A 104 -6.73 6.27 24.25
N SER A 105 -6.33 5.61 23.18
CA SER A 105 -6.92 5.80 21.86
C SER A 105 -6.92 4.51 21.07
N GLN A 106 -8.00 4.25 20.34
CA GLN A 106 -8.12 3.10 19.46
C GLN A 106 -8.86 3.45 18.17
N ALA A 107 -8.33 3.00 17.04
CA ALA A 107 -8.98 3.13 15.74
C ALA A 107 -10.06 2.04 15.54
N LEU A 108 -11.15 2.43 14.88
CA LEU A 108 -12.22 1.57 14.38
C LEU A 108 -12.30 1.75 12.86
N ASN A 109 -12.12 0.66 12.12
CA ASN A 109 -12.25 0.63 10.67
C ASN A 109 -13.56 -0.06 10.30
N LEU A 110 -14.42 0.66 9.59
CA LEU A 110 -15.68 0.18 9.05
C LEU A 110 -15.56 0.02 7.54
N ARG A 111 -16.18 -1.02 6.98
CA ARG A 111 -16.28 -1.26 5.53
C ARG A 111 -17.66 -1.74 5.16
N ALA A 112 -18.18 -1.30 4.01
CA ALA A 112 -19.46 -1.75 3.47
C ALA A 112 -19.46 -1.64 1.94
N ALA A 113 -20.30 -2.45 1.28
CA ALA A 113 -20.56 -2.28 -0.16
C ALA A 113 -21.48 -1.07 -0.45
N SER A 114 -22.40 -0.76 0.48
CA SER A 114 -23.31 0.38 0.36
C SER A 114 -22.86 1.56 1.23
N PRO A 115 -22.71 2.76 0.65
CA PRO A 115 -22.40 3.97 1.41
C PRO A 115 -23.46 4.33 2.44
N ALA A 116 -24.74 4.10 2.16
CA ALA A 116 -25.84 4.57 3.00
C ALA A 116 -25.78 3.99 4.42
N ALA A 117 -25.71 2.66 4.54
CA ALA A 117 -25.66 1.97 5.84
C ALA A 117 -24.41 2.33 6.64
N LEU A 118 -23.27 2.51 5.95
CA LEU A 118 -22.03 2.92 6.58
C LEU A 118 -22.09 4.35 7.10
N LEU A 119 -22.63 5.29 6.30
CA LEU A 119 -22.74 6.70 6.70
C LEU A 119 -23.72 6.90 7.86
N GLU A 120 -24.83 6.16 7.89
CA GLU A 120 -25.77 6.17 9.02
C GLU A 120 -25.09 5.70 10.31
N LEU A 121 -24.37 4.56 10.25
CA LEU A 121 -23.61 4.06 11.40
C LEU A 121 -22.52 5.05 11.84
N VAL A 122 -21.79 5.65 10.89
CA VAL A 122 -20.77 6.67 11.18
C VAL A 122 -21.40 7.83 11.95
N GLY A 123 -22.53 8.36 11.50
CA GLY A 123 -23.26 9.42 12.20
C GLY A 123 -23.66 9.03 13.63
N ALA A 124 -24.19 7.81 13.80
CA ALA A 124 -24.58 7.28 15.10
C ALA A 124 -23.38 7.05 16.05
N LEU A 125 -22.20 6.69 15.52
CA LEU A 125 -20.98 6.54 16.32
C LEU A 125 -20.36 7.90 16.67
N GLN A 126 -20.45 8.88 15.79
CA GLN A 126 -20.02 10.25 16.07
C GLN A 126 -20.86 10.87 17.19
N SER A 127 -22.18 10.65 17.20
CA SER A 127 -23.04 11.11 18.30
C SER A 127 -22.74 10.42 19.64
N ARG A 128 -22.01 9.29 19.62
CA ARG A 128 -21.50 8.57 20.80
C ARG A 128 -20.06 8.96 21.18
N GLY A 129 -19.48 9.97 20.53
CA GLY A 129 -18.18 10.53 20.88
C GLY A 129 -16.98 9.95 20.13
N LEU A 130 -17.18 9.11 19.10
CA LEU A 130 -16.09 8.70 18.22
C LEU A 130 -15.75 9.81 17.22
N ALA A 131 -14.47 10.07 17.01
CA ALA A 131 -14.01 11.05 16.03
C ALA A 131 -13.84 10.39 14.65
N LEU A 132 -14.44 10.95 13.60
CA LEU A 132 -14.23 10.51 12.22
C LEU A 132 -12.85 10.98 11.74
N GLY A 133 -12.01 10.05 11.31
CA GLY A 133 -10.70 10.32 10.71
C GLY A 133 -10.74 10.45 9.19
N GLY A 134 -11.70 9.80 8.53
CA GLY A 134 -11.89 9.90 7.09
C GLY A 134 -12.79 8.83 6.52
N ILE A 135 -13.21 9.04 5.26
CA ILE A 135 -14.00 8.10 4.46
C ILE A 135 -13.28 7.93 3.13
N ALA A 136 -13.18 6.70 2.63
CA ALA A 136 -12.52 6.38 1.37
C ALA A 136 -13.32 5.33 0.60
N HIS A 137 -13.38 5.51 -0.72
CA HIS A 137 -13.85 4.49 -1.64
C HIS A 137 -12.67 3.63 -2.09
N GLY A 138 -12.90 2.34 -2.26
CA GLY A 138 -11.87 1.36 -2.50
C GLY A 138 -12.39 0.16 -3.27
N LEU A 139 -11.48 -0.76 -3.56
CA LEU A 139 -11.83 -2.10 -3.97
C LEU A 139 -11.94 -2.99 -2.73
N SER A 140 -12.97 -3.82 -2.70
CA SER A 140 -13.08 -4.95 -1.79
C SER A 140 -11.83 -5.82 -1.93
N ARG A 141 -11.49 -6.55 -0.86
CA ARG A 141 -10.30 -7.42 -0.87
C ARG A 141 -10.33 -8.41 -2.03
N ASP A 142 -11.51 -8.87 -2.43
CA ASP A 142 -11.66 -9.88 -3.48
C ASP A 142 -11.52 -9.23 -4.86
N ALA A 143 -12.14 -8.07 -5.09
CA ALA A 143 -11.98 -7.31 -6.33
C ALA A 143 -10.53 -6.86 -6.54
N LEU A 144 -9.84 -6.43 -5.47
CA LEU A 144 -8.44 -6.05 -5.52
C LEU A 144 -7.55 -7.25 -5.89
N ARG A 145 -7.79 -8.43 -5.29
CA ARG A 145 -7.03 -9.65 -5.64
C ARG A 145 -7.27 -10.06 -7.08
N ALA A 146 -8.51 -10.03 -7.57
CA ALA A 146 -8.84 -10.35 -8.95
C ALA A 146 -8.18 -9.39 -9.94
N ALA A 147 -8.27 -8.07 -9.70
CA ALA A 147 -7.65 -7.05 -10.54
C ALA A 147 -6.11 -7.20 -10.58
N ARG A 148 -5.48 -7.59 -9.47
CA ARG A 148 -4.03 -7.87 -9.43
C ARG A 148 -3.67 -9.08 -10.27
N GLN A 149 -4.41 -10.19 -10.13
CA GLN A 149 -4.16 -11.39 -10.92
C GLN A 149 -4.28 -11.12 -12.42
N GLU A 150 -5.28 -10.34 -12.82
CA GLU A 150 -5.46 -9.91 -14.21
C GLU A 150 -4.32 -9.01 -14.69
N ALA A 151 -3.94 -7.99 -13.92
CA ALA A 151 -2.82 -7.12 -14.26
C ALA A 151 -1.51 -7.91 -14.41
N SER A 152 -1.26 -8.88 -13.52
CA SER A 152 -0.11 -9.78 -13.61
C SER A 152 -0.12 -10.63 -14.88
N GLY A 153 -1.26 -11.22 -15.24
CA GLY A 153 -1.42 -11.97 -16.48
C GLY A 153 -1.12 -11.11 -17.72
N LEU A 154 -1.68 -9.90 -17.76
CA LEU A 154 -1.43 -8.95 -18.85
C LEU A 154 0.03 -8.53 -18.95
N ALA A 155 0.73 -8.33 -17.81
CA ALA A 155 2.15 -7.99 -17.80
C ALA A 155 3.01 -9.13 -18.33
N LEU A 156 2.71 -10.39 -17.96
CA LEU A 156 3.41 -11.57 -18.46
C LEU A 156 3.17 -11.80 -19.96
N ASP A 157 1.94 -11.59 -20.44
CA ASP A 157 1.62 -11.67 -21.86
C ASP A 157 2.35 -10.58 -22.66
N ALA A 158 2.39 -9.35 -22.15
CA ALA A 158 3.15 -8.27 -22.76
C ALA A 158 4.65 -8.59 -22.81
N LEU A 159 5.20 -9.12 -21.71
CA LEU A 159 6.58 -9.56 -21.61
C LEU A 159 6.90 -10.62 -22.65
N ARG A 160 6.07 -11.66 -22.77
CA ARG A 160 6.26 -12.73 -23.75
C ARG A 160 6.26 -12.19 -25.18
N ARG A 161 5.27 -11.38 -25.54
CA ARG A 161 5.19 -10.74 -26.87
C ARG A 161 6.43 -9.89 -27.17
N ARG A 162 6.92 -9.13 -26.18
CA ARG A 162 8.13 -8.30 -26.32
C ARG A 162 9.37 -9.15 -26.53
N ALA A 163 9.52 -10.25 -25.78
CA ALA A 163 10.63 -11.18 -25.93
C ALA A 163 10.64 -11.83 -27.32
N ASP A 164 9.48 -12.31 -27.80
CA ASP A 164 9.34 -12.92 -29.13
C ASP A 164 9.67 -11.91 -30.24
N ALA A 165 9.19 -10.67 -30.14
CA ALA A 165 9.48 -9.61 -31.10
C ALA A 165 10.99 -9.29 -31.15
N VAL A 166 11.64 -9.11 -29.99
CA VAL A 166 13.08 -8.82 -29.93
C VAL A 166 13.90 -10.01 -30.47
N ALA A 167 13.50 -11.25 -30.19
CA ALA A 167 14.18 -12.42 -30.74
C ALA A 167 14.10 -12.45 -32.26
N ALA A 168 12.91 -12.19 -32.83
CA ALA A 168 12.70 -12.13 -34.27
C ALA A 168 13.55 -11.04 -34.94
N ASP A 169 13.60 -9.84 -34.35
CA ASP A 169 14.43 -8.72 -34.83
C ASP A 169 15.93 -9.04 -34.82
N LEU A 170 16.37 -9.90 -33.90
CA LEU A 170 17.75 -10.38 -33.80
C LEU A 170 18.04 -11.60 -34.70
N GLY A 171 17.05 -12.12 -35.44
CA GLY A 171 17.19 -13.36 -36.20
C GLY A 171 17.40 -14.60 -35.30
N MET A 172 16.90 -14.55 -34.08
CA MET A 172 16.98 -15.58 -33.05
C MET A 172 15.57 -16.09 -32.70
N ARG A 173 15.49 -17.11 -31.84
CA ARG A 173 14.25 -17.56 -31.20
C ARG A 173 14.39 -17.58 -29.68
N VAL A 174 13.27 -17.40 -28.99
CA VAL A 174 13.20 -17.64 -27.55
C VAL A 174 13.37 -19.15 -27.31
N GLU A 175 14.42 -19.52 -26.59
CA GLU A 175 14.66 -20.91 -26.20
C GLU A 175 13.92 -21.25 -24.90
N ARG A 176 14.12 -20.43 -23.86
CA ARG A 176 13.44 -20.55 -22.57
C ARG A 176 13.49 -19.25 -21.78
N ILE A 177 12.66 -19.16 -20.76
CA ILE A 177 12.77 -18.14 -19.73
C ILE A 177 13.65 -18.69 -18.60
N ALA A 178 14.76 -18.01 -18.30
CA ALA A 178 15.69 -18.40 -17.23
C ALA A 178 15.25 -17.90 -15.86
N GLU A 179 14.63 -16.73 -15.80
CA GLU A 179 14.17 -16.10 -14.56
C GLU A 179 12.94 -15.24 -14.84
N VAL A 180 11.97 -15.26 -13.93
CA VAL A 180 10.83 -14.34 -13.91
C VAL A 180 10.68 -13.79 -12.50
N ASN A 181 10.68 -12.47 -12.38
CA ASN A 181 10.24 -11.76 -11.20
C ASN A 181 8.89 -11.10 -11.52
N LEU A 182 7.91 -11.29 -10.65
CA LEU A 182 6.58 -10.71 -10.82
C LEU A 182 6.28 -9.86 -9.59
N GLU A 183 6.21 -8.56 -9.80
CA GLU A 183 5.91 -7.59 -8.76
C GLU A 183 4.53 -6.99 -9.02
N ALA A 184 3.54 -7.41 -8.22
CA ALA A 184 2.26 -6.73 -8.13
C ALA A 184 2.37 -5.69 -6.99
N THR A 185 2.35 -4.41 -7.35
CA THR A 185 2.42 -3.34 -6.33
C THR A 185 1.14 -3.34 -5.49
N ASP A 186 1.29 -3.32 -4.17
CA ASP A 186 0.14 -3.31 -3.25
C ASP A 186 -0.67 -2.01 -3.28
N LEU A 187 -0.07 -0.93 -3.78
CA LEU A 187 -0.68 0.40 -3.86
C LEU A 187 -1.60 0.47 -5.08
N ALA A 188 -2.88 0.17 -4.87
CA ALA A 188 -3.92 0.64 -5.78
C ALA A 188 -4.02 2.16 -5.63
N MET A 189 -3.63 2.90 -6.67
CA MET A 189 -3.63 4.35 -6.63
C MET A 189 -4.92 4.88 -7.29
N PRO A 190 -5.65 5.80 -6.65
CA PRO A 190 -6.67 6.60 -7.33
C PRO A 190 -5.99 7.39 -8.46
N ARG A 191 -6.64 7.49 -9.63
CA ARG A 191 -6.13 8.34 -10.71
C ARG A 191 -6.35 9.80 -10.33
N PRO A 192 -5.31 10.67 -10.26
CA PRO A 192 -5.54 12.08 -10.09
C PRO A 192 -6.35 12.59 -11.31
N ALA A 193 -7.54 13.13 -11.06
CA ALA A 193 -8.26 13.88 -12.08
C ALA A 193 -7.36 15.01 -12.64
N LEU A 194 -7.24 15.10 -13.96
CA LEU A 194 -6.63 16.25 -14.62
C LEU A 194 -7.49 17.48 -14.27
N ALA A 195 -7.00 18.31 -13.35
CA ALA A 195 -7.69 19.49 -12.90
C ALA A 195 -7.77 20.52 -14.04
N THR A 196 -8.89 20.56 -14.76
CA THR A 196 -9.28 21.76 -15.49
C THR A 196 -9.61 22.84 -14.48
N MET A 197 -8.84 23.93 -14.45
CA MET A 197 -9.09 25.06 -13.55
C MET A 197 -10.48 25.66 -13.84
N ALA A 198 -11.46 25.31 -13.01
CA ALA A 198 -12.77 25.94 -12.98
C ALA A 198 -12.99 26.61 -11.61
N ARG A 199 -13.44 27.86 -11.70
CA ARG A 199 -13.59 28.84 -10.62
C ARG A 199 -14.90 28.57 -9.86
N ALA A 200 -14.85 28.73 -8.52
CA ALA A 200 -15.95 28.67 -7.53
C ALA A 200 -16.61 27.29 -7.32
N ALA A 201 -16.41 26.67 -6.14
CA ALA A 201 -16.88 25.33 -5.83
C ALA A 201 -18.16 25.32 -4.95
N PRO A 202 -19.20 24.57 -5.33
CA PRO A 202 -20.23 24.04 -4.41
C PRO A 202 -19.65 22.92 -3.51
N ALA A 203 -20.45 22.45 -2.54
CA ALA A 203 -20.08 21.36 -1.62
C ALA A 203 -19.51 20.12 -2.35
N PRO A 204 -18.52 19.43 -1.77
CA PRO A 204 -17.83 18.32 -2.43
C PRO A 204 -18.79 17.18 -2.75
N VAL A 205 -19.06 16.99 -4.05
CA VAL A 205 -19.68 15.77 -4.57
C VAL A 205 -18.54 14.77 -4.77
N ALA A 206 -18.45 13.76 -3.91
CA ALA A 206 -17.49 12.68 -4.07
C ALA A 206 -17.95 11.78 -5.23
N GLN A 207 -17.50 12.06 -6.45
CA GLN A 207 -17.52 11.05 -7.50
C GLN A 207 -16.40 10.06 -7.20
N ALA A 208 -16.76 8.80 -7.00
CA ALA A 208 -15.77 7.76 -6.75
C ALA A 208 -15.00 7.53 -8.06
N GLU A 209 -13.71 7.89 -8.06
CA GLU A 209 -12.84 7.70 -9.21
C GLU A 209 -12.53 6.22 -9.41
N ASP A 210 -12.33 5.81 -10.67
CA ASP A 210 -11.85 4.47 -10.97
C ASP A 210 -10.47 4.23 -10.35
N ILE A 211 -10.28 3.03 -9.83
CA ILE A 211 -9.07 2.57 -9.17
C ILE A 211 -8.19 1.84 -10.18
N VAL A 212 -6.92 2.21 -10.24
CA VAL A 212 -5.92 1.54 -11.09
C VAL A 212 -5.11 0.57 -10.26
N VAL A 213 -5.05 -0.66 -10.75
CA VAL A 213 -4.22 -1.73 -10.21
C VAL A 213 -3.16 -2.06 -11.25
N SER A 214 -1.88 -1.96 -10.87
CA SER A 214 -0.76 -2.23 -11.76
C SER A 214 0.04 -3.45 -11.31
N ALA A 215 0.59 -4.18 -12.29
CA ALA A 215 1.59 -5.20 -12.06
C ALA A 215 2.74 -5.03 -13.05
N SER A 216 3.94 -5.43 -12.62
CA SER A 216 5.13 -5.46 -13.46
C SER A 216 5.75 -6.85 -13.44
N ALA A 217 6.25 -7.29 -14.58
CA ALA A 217 6.98 -8.53 -14.73
C ALA A 217 8.36 -8.20 -15.29
N GLN A 218 9.40 -8.75 -14.68
CA GLN A 218 10.76 -8.75 -15.21
C GLN A 218 11.17 -10.16 -15.54
N ALA A 219 11.90 -10.36 -16.62
CA ALA A 219 12.41 -11.67 -16.96
C ALA A 219 13.81 -11.61 -17.57
N ALA A 220 14.54 -12.69 -17.37
CA ALA A 220 15.73 -13.03 -18.13
C ALA A 220 15.37 -14.20 -19.06
N VAL A 221 15.46 -13.98 -20.37
CA VAL A 221 15.09 -14.92 -21.42
C VAL A 221 16.35 -15.32 -22.17
N VAL A 222 16.53 -16.61 -22.42
CA VAL A 222 17.65 -17.12 -23.22
C VAL A 222 17.18 -17.25 -24.65
N LEU A 223 17.89 -16.56 -25.55
CA LEU A 223 17.70 -16.63 -26.98
C LEU A 223 18.73 -17.57 -27.59
N ALA A 224 18.28 -18.36 -28.56
CA ALA A 224 19.13 -19.23 -29.37
C ALA A 224 19.04 -18.81 -30.85
N PRO A 225 20.09 -19.04 -31.65
CA PRO A 225 19.98 -18.95 -33.11
C PRO A 225 18.83 -19.82 -33.63
N ASN A 226 18.22 -19.37 -34.72
CA ASN A 226 17.21 -20.14 -35.45
C ASN A 226 17.78 -21.43 -36.04
#